data_AF-A0A645JMS6-F1
#
_entry.id   AF-A0A645JMS6-F1
#
_cell.length_a   1.000
_cell.length_b   1.000
_cell.length_c   1.000
_cell.angle_alpha   90.00
_cell.angle_beta   90.00
_cell.angle_gamma   90.00
#
_symmetry.space_group_name_H-M   'P 1'
#
loop_
_entity.id
_entity.type
_entity.pdbx_description
1 polymer ?
#
loop_
_entity_poly.entity_id
_entity_poly.type
_entity_poly.pdbx_seq_one_letter_code
_entity_poly.pdbx_strand_id
1 'polypeptide(L)'
;MEQLRSFVDYKKEIILVNIQSKNEYPNYYLRDIKKKDTKGLKQLTFFKNPFASIANVHKEVIKYKRKDDVQLSGTLYLPAGYDKNTGEKLPLLIWAYPEEFKDAGSAGQNKLNPN
;
A
#
# COMPACT_ATOMS: atom_id res chain seq x y z
N MET A 1 0.35 -7.94 9.75
CA MET A 1 -0.35 -7.12 10.75
C MET A 1 -1.65 -7.81 11.09
N GLU A 2 -1.94 -7.92 12.38
CA GLU A 2 -3.19 -8.48 12.89
C GLU A 2 -3.93 -7.39 13.66
N GLN A 3 -5.24 -7.28 13.44
CA GLN A 3 -6.12 -6.33 14.12
C GLN A 3 -7.26 -7.08 14.81
N LEU A 4 -7.40 -6.87 16.11
CA LEU A 4 -8.53 -7.37 16.91
C LEU A 4 -9.77 -6.55 16.53
N ARG A 5 -10.89 -7.23 16.22
CA ARG A 5 -12.15 -6.56 15.83
C ARG A 5 -13.20 -6.66 16.92
N SER A 6 -13.44 -7.84 17.45
CA SER A 6 -14.43 -8.06 18.50
C SER A 6 -14.27 -9.40 19.21
N PHE A 7 -14.77 -9.53 20.43
CA PHE A 7 -14.96 -10.81 21.08
C PHE A 7 -16.23 -11.47 20.54
N VAL A 8 -16.10 -12.71 20.06
CA VAL A 8 -17.24 -13.51 19.58
C VAL A 8 -17.80 -14.35 20.71
N ASP A 9 -16.91 -14.93 21.53
CA ASP A 9 -17.28 -15.66 22.76
C ASP A 9 -16.21 -15.41 23.82
N TYR A 10 -16.55 -14.62 24.85
CA TYR A 10 -15.61 -14.24 25.89
C TYR A 10 -15.25 -15.41 26.81
N LYS A 11 -16.17 -16.36 27.06
CA LYS A 11 -15.91 -17.52 27.94
C LYS A 11 -14.97 -18.52 27.26
N LYS A 12 -15.14 -18.67 25.95
CA LYS A 12 -14.30 -19.53 25.11
C LYS A 12 -13.06 -18.83 24.58
N GLU A 13 -12.89 -17.54 24.86
CA GLU A 13 -11.76 -16.70 24.38
C GLU A 13 -11.61 -16.74 22.86
N ILE A 14 -12.74 -16.64 22.15
CA ILE A 14 -12.78 -16.56 20.69
C ILE A 14 -12.92 -15.10 20.28
N ILE A 15 -12.00 -14.63 19.44
CA ILE A 15 -11.94 -13.27 18.92
C ILE A 15 -12.09 -13.28 17.40
N LEU A 16 -12.85 -12.34 16.86
CA LEU A 16 -12.80 -12.00 15.44
C LEU A 16 -11.58 -11.10 15.18
N VAL A 17 -10.70 -11.55 14.30
CA VAL A 17 -9.50 -10.81 13.91
C VAL A 17 -9.49 -10.56 12.41
N ASN A 18 -8.83 -9.50 12.01
CA ASN A 18 -8.52 -9.19 10.63
C ASN A 18 -7.01 -9.26 10.43
N ILE A 19 -6.55 -10.15 9.55
CA ILE A 19 -5.13 -10.42 9.32
C ILE A 19 -4.80 -10.01 7.89
N GLN A 20 -3.68 -9.31 7.73
CA GLN A 20 -3.11 -8.90 6.45
C GLN A 20 -1.58 -8.98 6.49
N SER A 21 -0.95 -9.08 5.34
CA SER A 21 0.51 -8.99 5.21
C SER A 21 0.90 -8.09 4.05
N LYS A 22 2.20 -7.91 3.80
CA LYS A 22 2.68 -7.18 2.61
C LYS A 22 2.15 -7.82 1.31
N ASN A 23 1.94 -9.14 1.33
CA ASN A 23 1.59 -9.93 0.15
C ASN A 23 0.16 -10.52 0.21
N GLU A 24 -0.51 -10.46 1.36
CA GLU A 24 -1.84 -11.03 1.55
C GLU A 24 -2.87 -9.95 1.88
N TYR A 25 -3.95 -9.95 1.09
CA TYR A 25 -5.06 -9.01 1.27
C TYR A 25 -5.84 -9.31 2.55
N PRO A 26 -6.33 -8.28 3.28
CA PRO A 26 -7.00 -8.46 4.55
C PRO A 26 -8.16 -9.45 4.49
N ASN A 27 -8.15 -10.43 5.40
CA ASN A 27 -9.23 -11.38 5.59
C ASN A 27 -9.60 -11.52 7.06
N TYR A 28 -10.81 -11.98 7.32
CA TYR A 28 -11.33 -12.20 8.67
C TYR A 28 -11.13 -13.65 9.11
N TYR A 29 -10.79 -13.82 10.37
CA TYR A 29 -10.55 -15.11 11.01
C TYR A 29 -11.18 -15.10 12.41
N LEU A 30 -11.63 -16.26 12.87
CA LEU A 30 -11.79 -16.50 14.30
C LEU A 30 -10.45 -16.95 14.87
N ARG A 31 -10.00 -16.31 15.94
CA ARG A 31 -8.84 -16.69 16.72
C ARG A 31 -9.29 -17.22 18.08
N ASP A 32 -8.95 -18.48 18.34
CA ASP A 32 -8.96 -19.09 19.66
C ASP A 32 -7.64 -18.77 20.35
N ILE A 33 -7.68 -17.93 21.38
CA ILE A 33 -6.48 -17.45 22.09
C ILE A 33 -5.79 -18.59 22.85
N LYS A 34 -6.53 -19.64 23.25
CA LYS A 34 -6.00 -20.76 24.02
C LYS A 34 -5.12 -21.68 23.16
N LYS A 35 -5.32 -21.65 21.84
CA LYS A 35 -4.55 -22.44 20.88
C LYS A 35 -3.41 -21.61 20.30
N LYS A 36 -2.20 -22.18 20.34
CA LYS A 36 -1.01 -21.54 19.78
C LYS A 36 -1.05 -21.50 18.25
N ASP A 37 -0.40 -20.47 17.71
CA ASP A 37 -0.10 -20.30 16.29
C ASP A 37 -1.32 -20.37 15.37
N THR A 38 -1.19 -21.09 14.26
CA THR A 38 -2.22 -21.24 13.20
C THR A 38 -3.32 -22.24 13.59
N LYS A 39 -3.10 -23.10 14.59
CA LYS A 39 -4.09 -24.09 15.04
C LYS A 39 -5.31 -23.45 15.69
N GLY A 40 -5.16 -22.22 16.19
CA GLY A 40 -6.24 -21.41 16.74
C GLY A 40 -6.97 -20.53 15.72
N LEU A 41 -6.51 -20.49 14.46
CA LEU A 41 -7.10 -19.64 13.43
C LEU A 41 -8.08 -20.43 12.55
N LYS A 42 -9.29 -19.89 12.40
CA LYS A 42 -10.27 -20.35 11.43
C LYS A 42 -10.65 -19.19 10.51
N GLN A 43 -10.29 -19.29 9.24
CA GLN A 43 -10.63 -18.27 8.25
C GLN A 43 -12.13 -18.21 7.99
N LEU A 44 -12.67 -17.00 7.87
CA LEU A 44 -14.10 -16.75 7.61
C LEU A 44 -14.34 -16.17 6.21
N THR A 45 -13.42 -15.36 5.72
CA THR A 45 -13.55 -14.70 4.40
C THR A 45 -12.39 -15.09 3.48
N PHE A 46 -12.63 -15.01 2.17
CA PHE A 46 -11.65 -15.33 1.13
C PHE A 46 -11.57 -14.22 0.09
N PHE A 47 -11.43 -12.98 0.55
CA PHE A 47 -11.27 -11.82 -0.31
C PHE A 47 -9.97 -11.95 -1.10
N LYS A 48 -10.09 -11.93 -2.43
CA LYS A 48 -8.96 -11.87 -3.35
C LYS A 48 -8.33 -10.48 -3.28
N ASN A 49 -7.03 -10.39 -3.49
CA ASN A 49 -6.34 -9.10 -3.59
C ASN A 49 -6.81 -8.35 -4.86
N PRO A 50 -7.58 -7.24 -4.74
CA PRO A 50 -8.02 -6.48 -5.90
C PRO A 50 -6.88 -5.74 -6.59
N PHE A 51 -5.72 -5.61 -5.93
CA PHE A 51 -4.52 -4.95 -6.44
C PHE A 51 -3.49 -5.93 -7.02
N ALA A 52 -3.85 -7.21 -7.18
CA ALA A 52 -2.94 -8.24 -7.68
C ALA A 52 -2.35 -7.90 -9.06
N SER A 53 -3.12 -7.25 -9.93
CA SER A 53 -2.68 -6.83 -11.28
C SER A 53 -1.53 -5.82 -11.26
N ILE A 54 -1.38 -5.07 -10.17
CA ILE A 54 -0.35 -4.05 -10.00
C ILE A 54 0.64 -4.39 -8.88
N ALA A 55 0.60 -5.60 -8.32
CA ALA A 55 1.44 -5.97 -7.17
C ALA A 55 2.96 -5.88 -7.47
N ASN A 56 3.34 -6.05 -8.73
CA ASN A 56 4.73 -6.07 -9.18
C ASN A 56 5.14 -4.79 -9.94
N VAL A 57 4.33 -3.73 -9.91
CA VAL A 57 4.75 -2.45 -10.48
C VAL A 57 5.89 -1.88 -9.66
N HIS A 58 6.86 -1.28 -10.33
CA HIS A 58 7.91 -0.57 -9.63
C HIS A 58 7.40 0.83 -9.28
N LYS A 59 7.46 1.19 -7.99
CA LYS A 59 7.05 2.49 -7.46
C LYS A 59 8.29 3.23 -6.95
N GLU A 60 8.46 4.48 -7.38
CA GLU A 60 9.59 5.32 -7.00
C GLU A 60 9.12 6.76 -6.76
N VAL A 61 9.54 7.38 -5.65
CA VAL A 61 9.33 8.82 -5.46
C VAL A 61 10.48 9.56 -6.13
N ILE A 62 10.16 10.27 -7.21
CA ILE A 62 11.11 11.09 -7.96
C ILE A 62 11.05 12.54 -7.47
N LYS A 63 12.20 13.22 -7.53
CA LYS A 63 12.32 14.65 -7.25
C LYS A 63 12.83 15.35 -8.49
N TYR A 64 12.27 16.51 -8.81
CA TYR A 64 12.70 17.31 -9.95
C TYR A 64 12.54 18.79 -9.63
N LYS A 65 13.35 19.61 -10.30
CA LYS A 65 13.35 21.06 -10.12
C LYS A 65 12.69 21.70 -11.34
N ARG A 66 11.66 22.52 -11.11
CA ARG A 66 11.02 23.30 -12.16
C ARG A 66 11.91 24.49 -12.55
N LYS A 67 11.68 25.07 -13.73
CA LYS A 67 12.48 26.18 -14.27
C LYS A 67 12.48 27.44 -13.39
N ASP A 68 11.49 27.60 -12.53
CA ASP A 68 11.35 28.71 -11.58
C ASP A 68 11.81 28.34 -10.15
N ASP A 69 12.74 27.39 -10.06
CA ASP A 69 13.42 26.94 -8.84
C ASP A 69 12.57 26.20 -7.79
N VAL A 70 11.27 26.03 -8.03
CA VAL A 70 10.41 25.22 -7.15
C VAL A 70 10.84 23.75 -7.22
N GLN A 71 11.15 23.17 -6.05
CA GLN A 71 11.37 21.72 -5.93
C GLN A 71 10.03 21.01 -5.91
N LEU A 72 9.88 20.02 -6.78
CA LEU A 72 8.68 19.21 -6.90
C LEU A 72 9.03 17.74 -6.72
N SER A 73 8.01 16.95 -6.42
CA SER A 73 8.12 15.50 -6.35
C SER A 73 6.90 14.83 -6.94
N GLY A 74 7.06 13.59 -7.36
CA GLY A 74 5.98 12.78 -7.92
C GLY A 74 6.24 11.31 -7.66
N THR A 75 5.20 10.48 -7.76
CA THR A 75 5.36 9.03 -7.72
C THR A 75 5.42 8.52 -9.17
N LEU A 76 6.56 7.96 -9.55
CA LEU A 76 6.76 7.24 -10.79
C LEU A 76 6.33 5.78 -10.60
N TYR A 77 5.47 5.32 -11.50
CA TYR A 77 5.13 3.90 -11.64
C TYR A 77 5.70 3.38 -12.95
N LEU A 78 6.42 2.27 -12.90
CA LEU A 78 6.87 1.54 -14.08
C LEU A 78 6.16 0.18 -14.13
N PRO A 79 5.75 -0.28 -15.32
CA PRO A 79 5.07 -1.55 -15.46
C PRO A 79 5.98 -2.70 -15.01
N ALA A 80 5.36 -3.77 -14.53
CA ALA A 80 6.09 -4.97 -14.10
C ALA A 80 6.94 -5.51 -15.26
N GLY A 81 8.20 -5.84 -14.98
CA GLY A 81 9.14 -6.36 -15.97
C GLY A 81 9.80 -5.32 -16.87
N TYR A 82 9.52 -4.02 -16.70
CA TYR A 82 10.25 -2.98 -17.42
C TYR A 82 11.74 -2.95 -17.04
N ASP A 83 12.62 -3.09 -18.02
CA ASP A 83 14.07 -3.00 -17.83
C ASP A 83 14.56 -1.56 -18.00
N LYS A 84 15.07 -0.96 -16.92
CA LYS A 84 15.59 0.41 -16.92
C LYS A 84 16.89 0.55 -17.73
N ASN A 85 17.58 -0.54 -18.06
CA ASN A 85 18.90 -0.52 -18.71
C ASN A 85 18.84 -0.55 -20.24
N THR A 86 17.70 -0.94 -20.82
CA THR A 86 17.56 -1.05 -22.29
C THR A 86 17.44 0.31 -22.98
N GLY A 87 17.05 1.34 -22.24
CA GLY A 87 16.72 2.66 -22.80
C GLY A 87 15.40 2.69 -23.58
N GLU A 88 14.60 1.62 -23.52
CA GLU A 88 13.28 1.55 -24.14
C GLU A 88 12.37 2.66 -23.58
N LYS A 89 11.69 3.40 -24.45
CA LYS A 89 10.78 4.47 -24.03
C LYS A 89 9.34 4.00 -24.08
N LEU A 90 8.62 4.19 -22.98
CA LEU A 90 7.18 3.94 -22.90
C LEU A 90 6.39 5.24 -23.04
N PRO A 91 5.14 5.18 -23.54
CA PRO A 91 4.19 6.28 -23.39
C PRO A 91 4.03 6.66 -21.91
N LEU A 92 3.99 7.96 -21.64
CA LEU A 92 3.84 8.50 -20.29
C LEU A 92 2.44 9.09 -20.10
N LEU A 93 1.74 8.62 -19.07
CA LEU A 93 0.55 9.28 -18.54
C LEU A 93 0.96 10.09 -17.30
N ILE A 94 0.72 11.40 -17.33
CA ILE A 94 0.93 12.27 -16.18
C ILE A 94 -0.43 12.55 -15.54
N TRP A 95 -0.60 12.13 -14.30
CA TRP A 95 -1.71 12.55 -13.46
C TRP A 95 -1.21 13.62 -12.50
N ALA A 96 -1.60 14.87 -12.77
CA ALA A 96 -1.41 15.98 -11.85
C ALA A 96 -2.78 16.53 -11.46
N TYR A 97 -3.07 16.56 -10.16
CA TYR A 97 -4.22 17.30 -9.64
C TYR A 97 -3.68 18.61 -9.03
N PRO A 98 -4.26 19.77 -9.37
CA PRO A 98 -3.75 21.04 -8.89
C PRO A 98 -3.93 21.16 -7.37
N GLU A 99 -2.84 21.41 -6.68
CA GLU A 99 -2.83 21.85 -5.28
C GLU A 99 -2.34 23.31 -5.26
N GLU A 100 -3.09 24.17 -4.58
CA GLU A 100 -2.72 25.59 -4.41
C GLU A 100 -1.92 25.77 -3.13
N PHE A 101 -0.79 26.45 -3.25
CA PHE A 101 0.08 26.80 -2.13
C PHE A 101 0.29 28.31 -2.07
N LYS A 102 0.38 28.86 -0.86
CA LYS A 102 0.61 30.30 -0.65
C LYS A 102 2.06 30.72 -0.94
N ASP A 103 3.00 29.78 -0.94
CA ASP A 103 4.42 30.01 -1.13
C ASP A 103 5.12 28.76 -1.69
N ALA A 104 6.31 28.96 -2.27
CA ALA A 104 7.10 27.89 -2.90
C ALA A 104 7.65 26.84 -1.91
N GLY A 105 7.89 27.20 -0.65
CA GLY A 105 8.37 26.28 0.37
C GLY A 105 7.31 25.26 0.76
N SER A 106 6.06 25.71 0.88
CA SER A 106 4.89 24.85 1.09
C SER A 106 4.65 23.91 -0.10
N ALA A 107 4.83 24.39 -1.34
CA ALA A 107 4.70 23.57 -2.55
C ALA A 107 5.75 22.44 -2.66
N GLY A 108 6.89 22.59 -1.98
CA GLY A 108 7.96 21.58 -1.95
C GLY A 108 7.78 20.50 -0.89
N GLN A 109 6.76 20.56 -0.03
CA GLN A 109 6.54 19.53 0.98
C GLN A 109 6.16 18.19 0.33
N ASN A 110 6.84 17.12 0.75
CA ASN A 110 6.60 15.77 0.26
C ASN A 110 5.85 14.95 1.33
N LYS A 111 4.62 14.55 1.02
CA LYS A 111 3.81 13.61 1.83
C LYS A 111 3.78 12.19 1.26
N LEU A 112 4.54 11.94 0.20
CA LEU A 112 4.52 10.69 -0.54
C LEU A 112 5.27 9.61 0.25
N ASN A 113 4.59 8.48 0.49
CA ASN A 113 5.23 7.31 1.06
C ASN A 113 6.00 6.57 -0.06
N PRO A 114 7.34 6.39 0.05
CA PRO A 114 8.11 5.61 -0.92
C PRO A 114 7.79 4.11 -0.85
N ASN A 115 7.15 3.65 0.24
CA ASN A 115 6.78 2.25 0.47
C ASN A 115 5.32 1.95 0.12
#